data_AF-A4I152-F1
#
_entry.id   AF-A4I152-F1
#
_cell.length_a   1.000
_cell.length_b   1.000
_cell.length_c   1.000
_cell.angle_alpha   90.00
_cell.angle_beta   90.00
_cell.angle_gamma   90.00
#
_symmetry.space_group_name_H-M   'P 1'
#
loop_
_entity.id
_entity.type
_entity.pdbx_description
1 polymer ?
#
loop_
_entity_poly.entity_id
_entity_poly.type
_entity_poly.pdbx_seq_one_letter_code
_entity_poly.pdbx_strand_id
1 'polypeptide(L)' 'MPTSAVARMRARSRQSQQRLTEDEKLRRREERENKKSAVPQWLVWSMIVIVVGSSLVNIYFSVAQSPKMKD' A
#
# COMPACT_ATOMS: atom_id res chain seq x y z
N MET A 1 9.84 10.89 -39.38
CA MET A 1 10.63 11.99 -38.80
C MET A 1 10.24 12.14 -37.32
N PRO A 2 11.14 11.88 -36.35
CA PRO A 2 10.83 12.14 -34.95
C PRO A 2 10.54 13.65 -34.79
N THR A 3 9.42 13.97 -34.16
CA THR A 3 9.04 15.37 -33.92
C THR A 3 10.14 16.06 -33.13
N SER A 4 10.67 17.15 -33.70
CA SER A 4 11.75 17.92 -33.07
C SER A 4 11.34 18.34 -31.66
N ALA A 5 12.31 18.40 -30.74
CA ALA A 5 12.06 18.80 -29.35
C ALA A 5 11.30 20.14 -29.27
N VAL A 6 11.56 21.04 -30.21
CA VAL A 6 10.87 22.33 -30.38
C VAL A 6 9.39 22.15 -30.73
N ALA A 7 9.04 21.23 -31.64
CA ALA A 7 7.65 20.92 -31.96
C ALA A 7 6.89 20.35 -30.76
N ARG A 8 7.54 19.49 -29.95
CA ARG A 8 6.98 18.99 -28.68
C ARG A 8 6.80 20.10 -27.65
N MET A 9 7.75 21.03 -27.53
CA MET A 9 7.65 22.19 -26.64
C MET A 9 6.52 23.13 -27.06
N ARG A 10 6.39 23.45 -28.35
CA ARG A 10 5.28 24.27 -28.88
C ARG A 10 3.92 23.59 -28.71
N ALA A 11 3.85 22.28 -28.89
CA ALA A 11 2.62 21.53 -28.63
C ALA A 11 2.23 21.62 -27.15
N ARG A 12 3.19 21.47 -26.23
CA ARG A 12 2.99 21.63 -24.79
C ARG A 12 2.63 23.05 -24.37
N SER A 13 3.17 24.08 -25.02
CA SER A 13 2.85 25.48 -24.70
C SER A 13 1.48 25.92 -25.23
N ARG A 14 1.01 25.30 -26.32
CA ARG A 14 -0.34 25.50 -26.88
C ARG A 14 -1.41 24.73 -26.13
N GLN A 15 -1.03 23.64 -25.47
CA GLN A 15 -1.90 22.98 -24.51
C GLN A 15 -2.02 23.94 -23.34
N SER A 16 -3.13 24.68 -23.30
CA SER A 16 -3.50 25.53 -22.19
C SER A 16 -3.18 24.78 -20.91
N GLN A 17 -2.52 25.46 -19.96
CA GLN A 17 -2.37 24.94 -18.62
C GLN A 17 -3.77 24.66 -18.12
N GLN A 18 -4.23 23.42 -18.29
CA GLN A 18 -5.39 22.89 -17.61
C GLN A 18 -4.95 22.95 -16.17
N ARG A 19 -5.27 24.08 -15.56
CA ARG A 19 -4.99 24.41 -14.18
C ARG A 19 -5.68 23.27 -13.44
N LEU A 20 -4.90 22.27 -13.07
CA LEU A 20 -5.39 21.09 -12.36
C LEU A 20 -6.20 21.64 -11.19
N THR A 21 -7.53 21.54 -11.29
CA THR A 21 -8.45 21.93 -10.23
C THR A 21 -7.96 21.22 -8.97
N GLU A 22 -8.01 21.85 -7.80
CA GLU A 22 -7.41 21.29 -6.59
C GLU A 22 -7.88 19.85 -6.31
N ASP A 23 -9.11 19.53 -6.68
CA ASP A 23 -9.69 18.18 -6.69
C ASP A 23 -8.90 17.16 -7.52
N GLU A 24 -8.40 17.52 -8.70
CA GLU A 24 -7.61 16.62 -9.54
C GLU A 24 -6.21 16.35 -8.95
N LYS A 25 -5.65 17.31 -8.20
CA LYS A 25 -4.41 17.10 -7.44
C LYS A 25 -4.66 16.16 -6.25
N LEU A 26 -5.78 16.33 -5.55
CA LEU A 26 -6.21 15.45 -4.47
C LEU A 26 -6.41 14.01 -4.99
N ARG A 27 -7.17 13.83 -6.07
CA ARG A 27 -7.36 12.52 -6.70
C ARG A 27 -6.05 11.86 -7.13
N ARG A 28 -5.08 12.62 -7.66
CA ARG A 28 -3.75 12.05 -7.97
C ARG A 28 -2.94 11.67 -6.72
N ARG A 29 -3.15 12.33 -5.58
CA ARG A 29 -2.54 11.91 -4.31
C ARG A 29 -3.21 10.64 -3.80
N GLU A 30 -4.55 10.61 -3.78
CA GLU A 30 -5.33 9.42 -3.40
C GLU A 30 -5.02 8.22 -4.30
N GLU A 31 -4.89 8.40 -5.62
CA GLU A 31 -4.49 7.33 -6.53
C GLU A 31 -3.06 6.84 -6.25
N ARG A 32 -2.14 7.73 -5.87
CA ARG A 32 -0.78 7.34 -5.48
C ARG A 32 -0.75 6.63 -4.13
N GLU A 33 -1.64 6.98 -3.22
CA GLU A 33 -1.76 6.34 -1.91
C GLU A 33 -2.45 4.97 -2.03
N ASN A 34 -3.56 4.87 -2.76
CA ASN A 34 -4.25 3.60 -3.02
C ASN A 34 -3.38 2.61 -3.80
N LYS A 35 -2.56 3.06 -4.77
CA LYS A 35 -1.63 2.17 -5.49
C LYS A 35 -0.51 1.65 -4.59
N LYS A 36 -0.09 2.40 -3.57
CA LYS A 36 0.87 1.91 -2.57
C LYS A 36 0.21 0.93 -1.59
N SER A 37 -1.05 1.16 -1.27
CA SER A 37 -1.84 0.31 -0.35
C SER A 37 -2.39 -0.96 -0.99
N ALA A 38 -2.06 -1.26 -2.26
CA ALA A 38 -2.29 -2.57 -2.85
C ALA A 38 -1.32 -3.60 -2.26
N VAL A 39 -1.39 -3.78 -0.94
CA VAL A 39 -0.72 -4.87 -0.24
C VAL A 39 -1.21 -6.15 -0.92
N PRO A 40 -0.30 -6.98 -1.45
CA PRO A 40 -0.71 -8.20 -2.11
C PRO A 40 -1.56 -9.04 -1.16
N GLN A 41 -2.68 -9.55 -1.66
CA GLN A 41 -3.61 -10.34 -0.83
C GLN A 41 -2.93 -11.55 -0.17
N TRP A 42 -1.92 -12.15 -0.83
CA TRP A 42 -1.12 -13.24 -0.27
C TRP A 42 -0.33 -12.83 0.98
N LEU A 43 0.10 -11.56 1.06
CA LEU A 43 0.87 -11.01 2.18
C LEU A 43 -0.05 -10.78 3.38
N VAL A 44 -1.30 -10.37 3.14
CA VAL A 44 -2.33 -10.30 4.18
C VAL A 44 -2.62 -11.69 4.74
N TRP A 45 -2.78 -12.69 3.87
CA TRP A 45 -2.97 -14.08 4.28
C TRP A 45 -1.79 -14.63 5.09
N SER A 46 -0.55 -14.39 4.65
CA SER A 46 0.63 -14.86 5.38
C SER A 46 0.73 -14.19 6.75
N MET A 47 0.44 -12.89 6.85
CA MET A 47 0.38 -12.17 8.12
C MET A 47 -0.65 -12.79 9.08
N ILE A 48 -1.85 -13.12 8.58
CA ILE A 48 -2.89 -13.78 9.39
C ILE A 48 -2.41 -15.14 9.91
N VAL A 49 -1.83 -15.98 9.05
CA VAL A 49 -1.32 -17.30 9.46
C VAL A 49 -0.23 -17.17 10.52
N ILE A 50 0.68 -16.20 10.37
CA ILE A 50 1.75 -15.95 11.35
C ILE A 50 1.17 -15.51 12.69
N VAL A 51 0.22 -14.56 12.70
CA VAL A 51 -0.39 -14.05 13.93
C VAL A 51 -1.18 -15.14 14.64
N VAL A 52 -2.03 -15.88 13.92
CA VAL A 52 -2.84 -16.97 14.48
C VAL A 52 -1.94 -18.12 14.97
N GLY A 53 -0.97 -18.54 14.17
CA GLY A 53 -0.01 -19.57 14.55
C GLY A 53 0.79 -19.19 15.79
N SER A 54 1.29 -17.96 15.85
CA SER A 54 2.02 -17.45 17.02
C SER A 54 1.13 -17.39 18.27
N SER A 55 -0.13 -16.98 18.10
CA SER A 55 -1.10 -16.91 19.20
C SER A 55 -1.40 -18.30 19.76
N LEU A 56 -1.60 -19.30 18.90
CA LEU A 56 -1.84 -20.69 19.31
C LEU A 56 -0.63 -21.28 20.05
N VAL A 57 0.59 -21.07 19.55
CA VAL A 57 1.81 -21.52 20.22
C VAL A 57 1.95 -20.83 21.58
N ASN A 58 1.69 -19.53 21.66
CA ASN A 58 1.78 -18.78 22.91
C ASN A 58 0.74 -19.25 23.94
N ILE A 59 -0.50 -19.50 23.52
CA ILE A 59 -1.53 -20.09 24.39
C ILE A 59 -1.12 -21.50 24.85
N TYR A 60 -0.65 -22.34 23.93
CA TYR A 60 -0.20 -23.69 24.27
C TYR A 60 0.93 -23.66 25.30
N PHE A 61 1.91 -22.78 25.11
CA PHE A 61 3.01 -22.60 26.04
C PHE A 61 2.52 -22.04 27.38
N SER A 62 1.65 -21.03 27.36
CA SER A 62 1.07 -20.44 28.57
C SER A 62 0.24 -21.43 29.39
N VAL A 63 -0.42 -22.40 28.75
CA VAL A 63 -1.20 -23.44 29.44
C VAL A 63 -0.32 -24.61 29.87
N ALA A 64 0.57 -25.10 29.00
CA ALA A 64 1.43 -26.25 29.26
C ALA A 64 2.56 -25.93 30.26
N GLN A 65 3.08 -24.70 30.23
CA GLN A 65 4.07 -24.22 31.19
C GLN A 65 3.47 -23.46 32.36
N SER A 66 2.15 -23.23 32.40
CA SER A 66 1.54 -22.71 33.62
C SER A 66 1.93 -23.65 34.75
N PRO A 67 2.79 -23.22 35.70
CA PRO A 67 3.16 -24.09 36.79
C PRO A 67 1.85 -24.41 37.48
N LYS A 68 1.44 -25.68 37.45
CA LYS A 68 0.41 -26.14 38.38
C LYS A 68 0.91 -25.69 39.74
N MET A 69 0.24 -24.68 40.32
CA MET A 69 0.51 -24.25 41.68
C MET A 69 0.50 -25.53 42.50
N LYS A 70 1.71 -25.87 42.95
CA LYS A 70 2.01 -27.08 43.67
C LYS A 70 1.70 -26.72 45.12
N ASP A 71 0.41 -26.76 45.45
CA ASP A 71 -0.09 -26.78 46.82
C ASP A 71 -0.92 -28.06 46.99
#